data_AF-A0A971RAC5-F1
#
_entry.id   AF-A0A971RAC5-F1
#
_cell.length_a   1.000
_cell.length_b   1.000
_cell.length_c   1.000
_cell.angle_alpha   90.00
_cell.angle_beta   90.00
_cell.angle_gamma   90.00
#
_symmetry.space_group_name_H-M   'P 1'
#
loop_
_entity.id
_entity.type
_entity.pdbx_description
1 polymer ?
#
loop_
_entity_poly.entity_id
_entity_poly.type
_entity_poly.pdbx_seq_one_letter_code
_entity_poly.pdbx_strand_id
1 'polypeptide(L)' 'MAKPIKETPVLTGEDATRFEQAAQEVVPASEKELNEAREAFDYFASIATFSM' A
#
# COMPACT_ATOMS: atom_id res chain seq x y z
N MET A 1 -6.02 1.53 25.86
CA MET A 1 -5.25 2.73 25.52
C MET A 1 -4.88 2.64 24.05
N ALA A 2 -5.32 3.56 23.19
CA ALA A 2 -4.88 3.56 21.80
C ALA A 2 -3.35 3.73 21.77
N LYS A 3 -2.64 2.89 21.03
CA LYS A 3 -1.21 3.10 20.81
C LYS A 3 -1.03 4.44 20.10
N PRO A 4 -0.03 5.27 20.47
CA PRO A 4 0.28 6.48 19.73
C PRO A 4 0.46 6.13 18.25
N ILE A 5 -0.21 6.88 17.38
CA ILE A 5 -0.01 6.76 15.94
C ILE A 5 1.46 7.11 15.69
N LYS A 6 2.21 6.22 15.06
CA LYS A 6 3.61 6.51 14.70
C LYS A 6 3.64 7.72 13.78
N GLU A 7 4.67 8.55 13.93
CA GLU A 7 4.91 9.67 13.02
C GLU A 7 4.95 9.17 11.56
N THR A 8 4.34 9.94 10.67
CA THR A 8 4.37 9.65 9.24
C THR A 8 5.83 9.68 8.77
N PRO A 9 6.34 8.60 8.14
CA PRO A 9 7.72 8.58 7.66
C PRO A 9 7.92 9.63 6.56
N VAL A 10 9.05 10.32 6.60
CA VAL A 10 9.45 11.28 5.56
C VAL A 10 10.25 10.53 4.49
N LEU A 11 9.78 10.58 3.24
CA LEU A 11 10.52 10.07 2.10
C LEU A 11 11.69 11.02 1.78
N THR A 12 12.86 10.47 1.49
CA THR A 12 14.07 11.24 1.17
C THR A 12 14.81 10.63 -0.01
N GLY A 13 15.63 11.42 -0.70
CA GLY A 13 16.48 10.93 -1.79
C GLY A 13 15.67 10.44 -2.99
N GLU A 14 16.13 9.37 -3.64
CA GLU A 14 15.50 8.83 -4.85
C GLU A 14 14.04 8.43 -4.66
N ASP A 15 13.68 7.93 -3.49
CA ASP A 15 12.31 7.49 -3.20
C ASP A 15 11.34 8.68 -3.11
N ALA A 16 11.82 9.84 -2.63
CA ALA A 16 11.03 11.07 -2.67
C ALA A 16 10.77 11.51 -4.12
N THR A 17 11.78 11.44 -4.98
CA THR A 17 11.66 11.78 -6.40
C THR A 17 10.72 10.84 -7.14
N ARG A 18 10.85 9.52 -6.92
CA ARG A 18 9.96 8.50 -7.52
C ARG A 18 8.52 8.71 -7.10
N PHE A 19 8.29 8.98 -5.81
CA PHE A 19 6.95 9.24 -5.28
C PHE A 19 6.34 10.49 -5.91
N GLU A 20 7.09 11.58 -6.00
CA GLU A 20 6.61 12.82 -6.62
C GLU A 20 6.27 12.64 -8.09
N GLN A 21 7.09 11.91 -8.85
CA GLN A 21 6.82 11.57 -10.26
C GLN A 21 5.54 10.73 -10.40
N ALA A 22 5.40 9.67 -9.60
CA ALA A 22 4.22 8.81 -9.62
C ALA A 22 2.94 9.56 -9.20
N ALA A 23 3.05 10.52 -8.28
CA ALA A 23 1.93 11.33 -7.83
C ALA A 23 1.45 12.36 -8.87
N GLN A 24 2.31 12.77 -9.81
CA GLN A 24 1.92 13.66 -10.91
C GLN A 24 1.18 12.90 -12.03
N GLU A 25 1.51 11.62 -12.22
CA GLU A 25 0.95 10.76 -13.28
C GLU A 25 0.06 9.65 -12.72
N VAL A 26 -0.94 10.01 -11.91
CA VAL A 26 -1.87 9.03 -11.33
C VAL A 26 -2.74 8.43 -12.44
N VAL A 27 -2.42 7.19 -12.81
CA VAL A 27 -3.21 6.38 -13.71
C VAL A 27 -4.06 5.36 -12.93
N PRO A 28 -5.29 5.07 -13.35
CA PRO A 28 -6.05 3.96 -12.80
C PRO A 28 -5.28 2.64 -12.98
N ALA A 29 -5.33 1.78 -11.96
CA ALA A 29 -4.83 0.42 -12.09
C ALA A 29 -5.59 -0.33 -13.18
N SER A 30 -4.87 -1.13 -13.96
CA SER A 30 -5.43 -2.03 -14.96
C SER A 30 -6.22 -3.17 -14.33
N GLU A 31 -7.10 -3.81 -15.11
CA GLU A 31 -7.86 -4.99 -14.64
C GLU A 31 -6.95 -6.11 -14.14
N LYS A 32 -5.79 -6.30 -14.78
CA LYS A 32 -4.80 -7.29 -14.38
C LYS A 32 -4.24 -6.98 -12.99
N GLU A 33 -3.81 -5.73 -12.75
CA GLU A 33 -3.26 -5.30 -11.46
C GLU A 33 -4.31 -5.41 -10.34
N LEU A 34 -5.56 -5.08 -10.64
CA LEU A 34 -6.67 -5.23 -9.69
C LEU A 34 -6.91 -6.70 -9.32
N ASN A 35 -6.86 -7.61 -10.29
CA ASN A 35 -7.03 -9.04 -10.04
C ASN A 35 -5.86 -9.60 -9.23
N GLU A 36 -4.62 -9.25 -9.58
CA GLU A 36 -3.42 -9.66 -8.82
C GLU A 36 -3.47 -9.15 -7.37
N ALA A 37 -3.86 -7.89 -7.17
CA ALA A 37 -4.02 -7.33 -5.83
C ALA A 37 -5.11 -8.05 -5.01
N ARG A 38 -6.20 -8.46 -5.67
CA ARG A 38 -7.29 -9.21 -5.04
C ARG A 38 -6.87 -10.62 -4.64
N GLU A 39 -6.19 -11.34 -5.53
CA GLU A 39 -5.64 -12.67 -5.23
C GLU A 39 -4.65 -12.63 -4.07
N ALA A 40 -3.75 -11.63 -4.06
CA ALA A 40 -2.81 -11.43 -2.96
C ALA A 40 -3.53 -11.16 -1.63
N PHE A 41 -4.54 -10.28 -1.65
CA PHE A 41 -5.37 -10.02 -0.48
C PHE A 41 -6.06 -11.29 0.04
N ASP A 42 -6.72 -12.04 -0.84
CA ASP A 42 -7.44 -13.26 -0.47
C ASP A 42 -6.50 -14.32 0.12
N TYR A 43 -5.29 -14.46 -0.44
CA TYR A 43 -4.25 -15.31 0.12
C TYR A 43 -3.87 -14.88 1.54
N PHE A 44 -3.50 -13.61 1.75
CA PHE A 44 -3.10 -13.12 3.07
C PHE A 44 -4.24 -13.20 4.08
N ALA A 45 -5.47 -12.90 3.66
CA ALA A 45 -6.66 -13.03 4.49
C ALA A 45 -6.89 -14.49 4.94
N SER A 46 -6.63 -15.47 4.07
CA SER A 46 -6.82 -16.89 4.38
C SER A 46 -5.84 -17.42 5.46
N ILE A 47 -4.65 -16.82 5.58
CA ILE A 47 -3.62 -17.22 6.54
C ILE A 47 -3.54 -16.30 7.76
N ALA A 48 -4.26 -15.17 7.75
CA ALA A 48 -4.30 -14.23 8.85
C ALA A 48 -5.25 -14.72 9.95
N THR A 49 -4.78 -14.65 11.20
CA THR A 49 -5.65 -14.83 12.37
C THR A 49 -6.12 -13.45 12.83
N PHE A 50 -7.37 -13.12 12.55
CA PHE A 50 -7.98 -11.89 13.07
C PHE A 50 -8.48 -12.17 14.49
N SER A 51 -7.85 -11.57 15.50
CA SER A 51 -8.43 -11.57 16.85
C SER A 51 -9.70 -10.72 16.81
N MET A 52 -10.85 -11.36 17.00
CA MET A 52 -12.14 -10.68 17.15
C MET A 52 -12.23 -9.96 18.49
#